data_AF-A0A6J1RAF2-F1
#
_entry.id   AF-A0A6J1RAF2-F1
#
_cell.length_a   1.000
_cell.length_b   1.000
_cell.length_c   1.000
_cell.angle_alpha   90.00
_cell.angle_beta   90.00
_cell.angle_gamma   90.00
#
_symmetry.space_group_name_H-M   'P 1'
#
loop_
_entity.id
_entity.type
_entity.pdbx_description
1 polymer ?
#
loop_
_entity_poly.entity_id
_entity_poly.type
_entity_poly.pdbx_seq_one_letter_code
_entity_poly.pdbx_strand_id
1 'polypeptide(L)'
;MLEDFLEKFKTILKTGNETLGIPILDPFNADRLDIRLNEEKIKLDALLTEANVIGLSEYDVINADYTLSKEIFLELHLSWPLSIAASTNYSMNGKVDAFEIYGKGDINMTAQKFTFDTEIKFIMDDGLTGHLKVKNMKLKLSLNSLD
;
A
#
# COMPACT_ATOMS: atom_id res chain seq x y z
N MET A 1 20.93 -4.28 7.33
CA MET A 1 20.75 -4.11 5.87
C MET A 1 19.27 -3.84 5.59
N LEU A 2 18.87 -3.54 4.34
CA LEU A 2 17.47 -3.23 4.00
C LEU A 2 16.54 -4.42 4.25
N GLU A 3 16.99 -5.63 3.93
CA GLU A 3 16.30 -6.89 4.27
C GLU A 3 16.02 -7.00 5.78
N ASP A 4 17.02 -6.80 6.63
CA ASP A 4 16.84 -6.84 8.10
C ASP A 4 15.82 -5.80 8.59
N PHE A 5 15.76 -4.64 7.93
CA PHE A 5 14.78 -3.62 8.25
C PHE A 5 13.38 -4.11 7.89
N LEU A 6 13.20 -4.71 6.72
CA LEU A 6 11.92 -5.27 6.27
C LEU A 6 11.46 -6.42 7.19
N GLU A 7 12.37 -7.31 7.58
CA GLU A 7 12.02 -8.37 8.55
C GLU A 7 11.55 -7.80 9.90
N LYS A 8 12.19 -6.74 10.40
CA LYS A 8 11.71 -6.01 11.59
C LYS A 8 10.41 -5.26 11.32
N PHE A 9 10.20 -4.78 10.10
CA PHE A 9 9.01 -4.05 9.71
C PHE A 9 7.76 -4.95 9.81
N LYS A 10 7.88 -6.26 9.57
CA LYS A 10 6.80 -7.23 9.86
C LYS A 10 6.31 -7.14 11.30
N THR A 11 7.22 -7.04 12.27
CA THR A 11 6.85 -6.84 13.68
C THR A 11 6.16 -5.49 13.88
N ILE A 12 6.67 -4.42 13.27
CA ILE A 12 6.03 -3.09 13.34
C ILE A 12 4.61 -3.12 12.77
N LEU A 13 4.35 -3.84 11.68
CA LEU A 13 3.00 -4.01 11.15
C LEU A 13 2.07 -4.69 12.16
N LYS A 14 2.56 -5.68 12.91
CA LYS A 14 1.78 -6.41 13.92
C LYS A 14 1.58 -5.64 15.22
N THR A 15 2.55 -4.83 15.64
CA THR A 15 2.53 -4.17 16.97
C THR A 15 2.29 -2.68 16.92
N GLY A 16 2.35 -2.07 15.74
CA GLY A 16 2.52 -0.63 15.59
C GLY A 16 3.88 -0.14 16.09
N ASN A 17 4.08 1.17 15.97
CA ASN A 17 5.21 1.92 16.51
C ASN A 17 4.78 3.37 16.77
N GLU A 18 4.49 3.69 18.03
CA GLU A 18 4.03 5.02 18.45
C GLU A 18 5.07 6.13 18.15
N THR A 19 6.36 5.84 18.33
CA THR A 19 7.45 6.80 18.07
C THR A 19 7.49 7.24 16.62
N LEU A 20 7.16 6.34 15.69
CA LEU A 20 7.09 6.62 14.26
C LEU A 20 5.68 7.01 13.79
N GLY A 21 4.69 7.03 14.70
CA GLY A 21 3.29 7.29 14.37
C GLY A 21 2.64 6.18 13.52
N ILE A 22 3.19 4.97 13.55
CA ILE A 22 2.69 3.84 12.76
C ILE A 22 1.69 3.06 13.62
N PRO A 23 0.42 2.97 13.22
CA PRO A 23 -0.56 2.15 13.94
C PRO A 23 -0.33 0.65 13.69
N ILE A 24 -1.10 -0.20 14.37
CA ILE A 24 -1.17 -1.63 14.01
C ILE A 24 -1.80 -1.74 12.61
N LEU A 25 -1.11 -2.45 11.72
CA LEU A 25 -1.50 -2.66 10.32
C LEU A 25 -1.75 -4.13 9.98
N ASP A 26 -1.46 -5.07 10.87
CA ASP A 26 -1.80 -6.48 10.70
C ASP A 26 -2.20 -7.15 12.03
N PRO A 27 -3.51 -7.35 12.30
CA PRO A 27 -4.62 -6.97 11.44
C PRO A 27 -4.85 -5.45 11.43
N PHE A 28 -5.01 -4.86 10.25
CA PHE A 28 -5.50 -3.49 10.13
C PHE A 28 -7.02 -3.49 10.37
N ASN A 29 -7.47 -2.70 11.34
CA ASN A 29 -8.89 -2.54 11.64
C ASN A 29 -9.25 -1.06 11.67
N ALA A 30 -10.35 -0.70 11.02
CA ALA A 30 -10.93 0.63 11.09
C ALA A 30 -12.45 0.55 11.13
N ASP A 31 -13.04 1.11 12.19
CA ASP A 31 -14.50 1.16 12.34
C ASP A 31 -15.15 1.98 11.22
N ARG A 32 -14.43 3.00 10.75
CA ARG A 32 -14.93 3.97 9.78
C ARG A 32 -13.78 4.59 8.98
N LEU A 33 -13.92 4.57 7.65
CA LEU A 33 -13.08 5.31 6.72
C LEU A 33 -13.99 6.11 5.78
N ASP A 34 -13.93 7.43 5.87
CA ASP A 34 -14.61 8.34 4.95
C ASP A 34 -13.69 8.63 3.74
N ILE A 35 -14.14 8.24 2.56
CA ILE A 35 -13.46 8.49 1.28
C ILE A 35 -14.23 9.58 0.56
N ARG A 36 -13.59 10.72 0.33
CA ARG A 36 -14.14 11.82 -0.47
C ARG A 36 -13.19 12.17 -1.60
N LEU A 37 -13.66 12.02 -2.83
CA LEU A 37 -12.94 12.41 -4.02
C LEU A 37 -13.78 13.44 -4.77
N ASN A 38 -13.19 14.59 -5.06
CA ASN A 38 -13.87 15.70 -5.73
C ASN A 38 -12.96 16.28 -6.80
N GLU A 39 -12.96 15.62 -7.94
CA GLU A 39 -12.21 15.97 -9.15
C GLU A 39 -13.18 16.46 -10.24
N GLU A 40 -12.69 17.19 -11.25
CA GLU A 40 -13.53 17.84 -12.27
C GLU A 40 -14.55 16.88 -12.92
N LYS A 41 -14.18 15.62 -13.14
CA LYS A 41 -15.01 14.61 -13.82
C LYS A 41 -15.56 13.54 -12.91
N ILE A 42 -15.08 13.46 -11.66
CA ILE A 42 -15.42 12.38 -10.73
C ILE A 42 -15.69 12.98 -9.36
N LYS A 43 -16.89 12.73 -8.85
CA LYS A 43 -17.25 12.97 -7.45
C LYS A 43 -17.57 11.64 -6.80
N LEU A 44 -17.03 11.37 -5.62
CA LEU A 44 -17.30 10.17 -4.86
C LEU A 44 -17.35 10.52 -3.38
N ASP A 45 -18.47 10.21 -2.75
CA ASP A 45 -18.63 10.13 -1.31
C ASP A 45 -18.86 8.67 -0.95
N ALA A 46 -17.82 8.02 -0.40
CA ALA A 46 -17.88 6.64 0.04
C ALA A 46 -17.55 6.54 1.53
N LEU A 47 -18.27 5.65 2.20
CA LEU A 47 -18.08 5.31 3.59
C LEU A 47 -17.77 3.83 3.64
N LEU A 48 -16.59 3.49 4.15
CA LEU A 48 -16.25 2.12 4.53
C LEU A 48 -16.40 2.00 6.04
N THR A 49 -17.02 0.93 6.50
CA THR A 49 -17.18 0.61 7.92
C THR A 49 -16.75 -0.82 8.18
N GLU A 50 -16.31 -1.09 9.41
CA GLU A 50 -15.83 -2.42 9.81
C GLU A 50 -14.77 -2.94 8.83
N ALA A 51 -13.87 -2.05 8.41
CA ALA A 51 -12.80 -2.39 7.49
C ALA A 51 -11.74 -3.21 8.24
N ASN A 52 -11.44 -4.39 7.70
CA ASN A 52 -10.45 -5.31 8.24
C ASN A 52 -9.55 -5.80 7.12
N VAL A 53 -8.24 -5.79 7.34
CA VAL A 53 -7.24 -6.37 6.42
C VAL A 53 -6.26 -7.20 7.23
N ILE A 54 -6.00 -8.43 6.78
CA ILE A 54 -5.11 -9.38 7.43
C ILE A 54 -4.07 -9.92 6.45
N GLY A 55 -2.88 -10.23 6.97
CA GLY A 55 -1.80 -10.86 6.22
C GLY A 55 -0.83 -9.88 5.55
N LEU A 56 -0.94 -8.57 5.82
CA LEU A 56 -0.02 -7.56 5.25
C LEU A 56 1.44 -7.77 5.68
N SER A 57 1.69 -8.39 6.84
CA SER A 57 3.02 -8.67 7.37
C SER A 57 3.59 -10.04 6.96
N GLU A 58 2.81 -10.85 6.25
CA GLU A 58 3.17 -12.23 5.87
C GLU A 58 3.93 -12.31 4.53
N TYR A 59 4.64 -11.24 4.15
CA TYR A 59 5.48 -11.25 2.96
C TYR A 59 6.83 -11.95 3.20
N ASP A 60 7.40 -12.48 2.14
CA ASP A 60 8.80 -12.86 2.03
C ASP A 60 9.56 -11.75 1.29
N VAL A 61 10.79 -11.47 1.76
CA VAL A 61 11.71 -10.57 1.05
C VAL A 61 12.47 -11.41 0.02
N ILE A 62 12.15 -11.23 -1.26
CA ILE A 62 12.81 -11.93 -2.38
C ILE A 62 14.11 -11.23 -2.76
N ASN A 63 14.08 -9.90 -2.78
CA ASN A 63 15.26 -9.05 -2.96
C ASN A 63 15.02 -7.71 -2.26
N ALA A 64 16.00 -7.19 -1.52
CA ALA A 64 15.96 -5.81 -1.08
C ALA A 64 17.37 -5.22 -0.97
N ASP A 65 17.71 -4.35 -1.92
CA ASP A 65 19.04 -3.74 -2.00
C ASP A 65 18.94 -2.23 -2.23
N TYR A 66 19.97 -1.52 -1.82
CA TYR A 66 20.13 -0.12 -2.13
C TYR A 66 21.60 0.25 -2.34
N THR A 67 21.83 1.12 -3.31
CA THR A 67 23.16 1.70 -3.55
C THR A 67 23.11 3.20 -3.34
N LEU A 68 24.02 3.71 -2.52
CA LEU A 68 24.24 5.14 -2.32
C LEU A 68 25.45 5.58 -3.15
N SER A 69 25.20 6.12 -4.34
CA SER A 69 26.24 6.70 -5.20
C SER A 69 25.82 8.09 -5.67
N LYS A 70 26.38 8.59 -6.79
CA LYS A 70 25.88 9.81 -7.44
C LYS A 70 24.39 9.72 -7.78
N GLU A 71 23.92 8.52 -8.08
CA GLU A 71 22.49 8.18 -8.13
C GLU A 71 22.19 7.19 -7.01
N ILE A 72 21.09 7.39 -6.31
CA ILE A 72 20.63 6.46 -5.29
C ILE A 72 19.67 5.50 -5.94
N PHE A 73 19.94 4.20 -5.81
CA PHE A 73 19.10 3.14 -6.32
C PHE A 73 18.52 2.35 -5.17
N LEU A 74 17.22 2.05 -5.26
CA LEU A 74 16.49 1.18 -4.35
C LEU A 74 15.81 0.10 -5.17
N GLU A 75 16.02 -1.15 -4.80
CA GLU A 75 15.34 -2.31 -5.36
C GLU A 75 14.63 -3.05 -4.24
N LEU A 76 13.35 -3.38 -4.46
CA LEU A 76 12.52 -4.07 -3.49
C LEU A 76 11.59 -5.04 -4.21
N HIS A 77 11.73 -6.32 -3.89
CA HIS A 77 10.89 -7.40 -4.37
C HIS A 77 10.35 -8.19 -3.19
N LEU A 78 9.05 -8.07 -2.96
CA LEU A 78 8.30 -8.74 -1.90
C LEU A 78 7.27 -9.69 -2.52
N SER A 79 7.03 -10.81 -1.86
CA SER A 79 6.00 -11.78 -2.26
C SER A 79 5.18 -12.17 -1.05
N TRP A 80 3.86 -12.20 -1.17
CA TRP A 80 2.96 -12.77 -0.17
C TRP A 80 2.61 -14.19 -0.60
N PRO A 81 3.31 -15.23 -0.06
CA PRO A 81 3.01 -16.62 -0.40
C PRO A 81 1.63 -17.05 0.11
N LEU A 82 1.19 -16.47 1.24
CA LEU A 82 -0.15 -16.62 1.81
C LEU A 82 -1.07 -15.50 1.30
N SER A 83 -2.38 -15.74 1.37
CA SER A 83 -3.36 -14.77 0.90
C SER A 83 -3.49 -13.57 1.82
N ILE A 84 -3.66 -12.38 1.23
CA ILE A 84 -4.09 -11.17 1.94
C ILE A 84 -5.61 -11.14 1.86
N ALA A 85 -6.29 -11.05 3.00
CA ALA A 85 -7.74 -10.95 3.03
C ALA A 85 -8.18 -9.58 3.52
N ALA A 86 -9.18 -9.01 2.86
CA ALA A 86 -9.79 -7.73 3.20
C ALA A 86 -11.31 -7.86 3.23
N SER A 87 -11.95 -7.24 4.22
CA SER A 87 -13.39 -7.19 4.34
C SER A 87 -13.84 -5.80 4.79
N THR A 88 -14.95 -5.30 4.26
CA THR A 88 -15.57 -4.05 4.73
C THR A 88 -17.02 -3.93 4.28
N ASN A 89 -17.84 -3.23 5.05
CA ASN A 89 -19.13 -2.74 4.58
C ASN A 89 -18.92 -1.39 3.88
N TYR A 90 -19.51 -1.21 2.69
CA TYR A 90 -19.44 0.04 1.96
C TYR A 90 -20.82 0.68 1.75
N SER A 91 -20.83 2.00 1.72
CA SER A 91 -21.93 2.81 1.20
C SER A 91 -21.33 3.93 0.37
N MET A 92 -21.69 4.02 -0.90
CA MET A 92 -21.14 5.04 -1.79
C MET A 92 -22.24 5.72 -2.61
N ASN A 93 -22.02 7.01 -2.86
CA ASN A 93 -22.68 7.77 -3.90
C ASN A 93 -21.60 8.50 -4.69
N GLY A 94 -21.70 8.48 -6.00
CA GLY A 94 -20.74 9.10 -6.87
C GLY A 94 -21.35 9.56 -8.18
N LYS A 95 -20.62 10.43 -8.86
CA LYS A 95 -20.95 10.92 -10.18
C LYS A 95 -19.69 10.86 -11.04
N VAL A 96 -19.80 10.19 -12.18
CA VAL A 96 -18.74 10.10 -13.18
C VAL A 96 -19.29 10.67 -14.48
N ASP A 97 -18.81 11.85 -14.87
CA ASP A 97 -19.32 12.61 -16.01
C ASP A 97 -20.86 12.83 -15.92
N ALA A 98 -21.62 12.22 -16.83
CA ALA A 98 -23.09 12.28 -16.85
C ALA A 98 -23.78 11.17 -16.01
N PHE A 99 -23.04 10.20 -15.49
CA PHE A 99 -23.59 9.03 -14.79
C PHE A 99 -23.54 9.19 -13.27
N GLU A 100 -24.63 8.81 -12.61
CA GLU A 100 -24.65 8.64 -11.16
C GLU A 100 -24.44 7.16 -10.82
N ILE A 101 -23.58 6.90 -9.84
CA ILE A 101 -23.29 5.58 -9.31
C ILE A 101 -23.61 5.59 -7.81
N TYR A 102 -24.29 4.56 -7.34
CA TYR A 102 -24.56 4.39 -5.93
C TYR A 102 -24.55 2.91 -5.58
N GLY A 103 -24.27 2.61 -4.33
CA GLY A 103 -24.24 1.23 -3.87
C GLY A 103 -24.07 1.15 -2.37
N LYS A 104 -24.64 0.11 -1.79
CA LYS A 104 -24.41 -0.27 -0.41
C LYS A 104 -24.33 -1.79 -0.35
N GLY A 105 -23.34 -2.31 0.35
CA GLY A 105 -23.16 -3.74 0.51
C GLY A 105 -21.89 -4.03 1.30
N ASP A 106 -21.42 -5.26 1.15
CA ASP A 106 -20.17 -5.73 1.70
C ASP A 106 -19.17 -6.03 0.59
N ILE A 107 -17.89 -5.91 0.93
CA ILE A 107 -16.75 -6.35 0.14
C ILE A 107 -16.07 -7.40 0.99
N ASN A 108 -15.84 -8.56 0.40
CA ASN A 108 -14.94 -9.59 0.89
C ASN A 108 -13.99 -9.90 -0.25
N MET A 109 -12.69 -9.76 -0.01
CA MET A 109 -11.68 -9.89 -1.05
C MET A 109 -10.48 -10.67 -0.53
N THR A 110 -10.00 -11.61 -1.31
CA THR A 110 -8.79 -12.38 -1.01
C THR A 110 -7.81 -12.31 -2.18
N ALA A 111 -6.66 -11.67 -1.98
CA ALA A 111 -5.60 -11.62 -2.97
C ALA A 111 -4.62 -12.79 -2.75
N GLN A 112 -4.52 -13.69 -3.72
CA GLN A 112 -3.65 -14.87 -3.64
C GLN A 112 -2.32 -14.65 -4.38
N LYS A 113 -1.21 -15.04 -3.74
CA LYS A 113 0.15 -14.98 -4.32
C LYS A 113 0.48 -13.60 -4.89
N PHE A 114 0.27 -12.56 -4.08
CA PHE A 114 0.56 -11.19 -4.47
C PHE A 114 2.07 -10.95 -4.50
N THR A 115 2.56 -10.21 -5.49
CA THR A 115 3.96 -9.83 -5.63
C THR A 115 4.05 -8.35 -5.89
N PHE A 116 4.99 -7.71 -5.19
CA PHE A 116 5.34 -6.31 -5.31
C PHE A 116 6.82 -6.21 -5.68
N ASP A 117 7.12 -5.72 -6.88
CA ASP A 117 8.48 -5.53 -7.38
C ASP A 117 8.65 -4.08 -7.83
N THR A 118 9.61 -3.37 -7.24
CA THR A 118 9.87 -1.96 -7.54
C THR A 118 11.35 -1.64 -7.62
N GLU A 119 11.69 -0.79 -8.59
CA GLU A 119 13.00 -0.17 -8.76
C GLU A 119 12.82 1.35 -8.72
N ILE A 120 13.47 2.03 -7.78
CA ILE A 120 13.41 3.49 -7.67
C ILE A 120 14.81 4.08 -7.80
N LYS A 121 14.95 5.06 -8.69
CA LYS A 121 16.16 5.87 -8.85
C LYS A 121 15.90 7.26 -8.31
N PHE A 122 16.77 7.73 -7.43
CA PHE A 122 16.75 9.09 -6.90
C PHE A 122 18.01 9.86 -7.32
N ILE A 123 17.86 11.17 -7.41
CA ILE A 123 18.94 12.14 -7.53
C ILE A 123 18.80 13.17 -6.41
N MET A 124 19.91 13.77 -5.99
CA MET A 124 19.86 14.95 -5.12
C MET A 124 19.75 16.20 -5.99
N ASP A 125 18.76 17.04 -5.72
CA ASP A 125 18.48 18.24 -6.50
C ASP A 125 19.47 19.39 -6.23
N ASP A 126 20.12 19.40 -5.06
CA ASP A 126 21.14 20.39 -4.67
C ASP A 126 22.32 19.77 -3.88
N GLY A 127 23.04 18.82 -4.48
CA GLY A 127 24.23 18.22 -3.87
C GLY A 127 23.94 17.51 -2.53
N LEU A 128 24.91 17.46 -1.61
CA LEU A 128 24.78 16.77 -0.31
C LEU A 128 23.75 17.39 0.65
N THR A 129 23.23 18.59 0.36
CA THR A 129 22.24 19.31 1.16
C THR A 129 20.85 19.33 0.53
N GLY A 130 20.71 18.77 -0.68
CA GLY A 130 19.46 18.74 -1.42
C GLY A 130 18.48 17.67 -0.95
N HIS A 131 17.29 17.71 -1.53
CA HIS A 131 16.24 16.73 -1.32
C HIS A 131 16.42 15.54 -2.26
N LEU A 132 15.97 14.36 -1.83
CA LEU A 132 15.85 13.20 -2.70
C LEU A 132 14.70 13.42 -3.68
N LYS A 133 15.04 13.58 -4.95
CA LYS A 133 14.08 13.64 -6.04
C LYS A 133 14.01 12.29 -6.75
N VAL A 134 12.82 11.74 -6.89
CA VAL A 134 12.58 10.55 -7.73
C VAL A 134 12.87 10.90 -9.18
N LYS A 135 13.90 10.27 -9.76
CA LYS A 135 14.28 10.37 -11.18
C LYS A 135 13.47 9.40 -12.02
N ASN A 136 13.30 8.18 -11.54
CA ASN A 136 12.54 7.13 -12.23
C ASN A 136 11.99 6.12 -11.22
N MET A 137 10.84 5.55 -11.52
CA MET A 137 10.24 4.45 -10.77
C MET A 137 9.72 3.41 -11.77
N LYS A 138 10.04 2.14 -11.53
CA LYS A 138 9.34 1.02 -12.18
C LYS A 138 8.60 0.27 -11.09
N LEU A 139 7.32 0.02 -11.30
CA LEU A 139 6.47 -0.76 -10.41
C LEU A 139 5.86 -1.93 -11.18
N LYS A 140 5.99 -3.14 -10.65
CA LYS A 140 5.30 -4.33 -11.12
C LYS A 140 4.50 -4.92 -9.97
N LEU A 141 3.21 -5.11 -10.23
CA LEU A 141 2.28 -5.77 -9.32
C LEU A 141 1.72 -6.99 -10.03
N SER A 142 1.69 -8.13 -9.36
CA SER A 142 1.04 -9.34 -9.88
C SER A 142 0.34 -10.11 -8.77
N LEU A 143 -0.69 -10.85 -9.14
CA LEU A 143 -1.39 -11.78 -8.26
C LEU A 143 -1.90 -12.97 -9.09
N ASN A 144 -2.09 -14.11 -8.44
CA ASN A 144 -2.61 -15.30 -9.10
C ASN A 144 -4.13 -15.23 -9.30
N SER A 145 -4.85 -14.90 -8.24
CA SER A 145 -6.31 -14.72 -8.28
C SER A 145 -6.75 -13.70 -7.25
N LEU A 146 -7.89 -13.09 -7.53
CA LEU A 146 -8.61 -12.19 -6.65
C LEU A 146 -10.02 -12.75 -6.52
N ASP A 147 -10.35 -13.26 -5.33
CA ASP A 147 -11.67 -13.82 -5.01
C ASP A 147 -12.48 -12.84 -4.17
#